data_AF-A0A442YLM1-F1
#
_entry.id   AF-A0A442YLM1-F1
#
_cell.length_a   1.000
_cell.length_b   1.000
_cell.length_c   1.000
_cell.angle_alpha   90.00
_cell.angle_beta   90.00
_cell.angle_gamma   90.00
#
_symmetry.space_group_name_H-M   'P 1'
#
loop_
_entity.id
_entity.type
_entity.pdbx_description
1 polymer ?
#
loop_
_entity_poly.entity_id
_entity_poly.type
_entity_poly.pdbx_seq_one_letter_code
_entity_poly.pdbx_strand_id
1 'polypeptide(L)'
;MNAIAAIHVANKQLGLDEDTARDLYHRVTGKRSLRQMDYRELQLIVTEQRRQGFKPAEKGLQGPFAKKLQALWIAAWNLGIVRERHDAALLSFVKRQTGIEHTRFLLDGDDAAKAVDALKAWMTREAGVDWSQSVNTAEWLRFPGAKIALAQWHRLSVAKAVDPKGFRQFVWDMAKPLDQMADRDWPAVMNALGDMVRKAKA
;
A
#
# COMPACT_ATOMS: atom_id res chain seq x y z
N MET A 1 13.76 -12.84 6.59
CA MET A 1 14.38 -11.86 7.52
C MET A 1 15.35 -12.62 8.40
N ASN A 2 16.61 -12.18 8.47
CA ASN A 2 17.61 -12.75 9.37
C ASN A 2 17.20 -12.45 10.83
N ALA A 3 17.35 -13.41 11.76
CA ALA A 3 16.99 -13.26 13.18
C ALA A 3 17.71 -12.06 13.83
N ILE A 4 18.97 -11.83 13.48
CA ILE A 4 19.74 -10.66 13.96
C ILE A 4 19.11 -9.35 13.49
N ALA A 5 18.65 -9.29 12.24
CA ALA A 5 17.99 -8.10 11.71
C ALA A 5 16.66 -7.83 12.45
N ALA A 6 15.89 -8.87 12.78
CA ALA A 6 14.67 -8.73 13.56
C ALA A 6 14.94 -8.21 14.97
N ILE A 7 16.02 -8.66 15.62
CA ILE A 7 16.43 -8.20 16.96
C ILE A 7 16.81 -6.71 16.94
N HIS A 8 17.54 -6.25 15.93
CA HIS A 8 17.87 -4.83 15.79
C HIS A 8 16.62 -3.95 15.57
N VAL A 9 15.67 -4.42 14.76
CA VAL A 9 14.38 -3.74 14.59
C VAL A 9 13.61 -3.68 15.90
N ALA A 10 13.61 -4.78 16.66
CA ALA A 10 12.96 -4.86 17.96
C ALA A 10 13.56 -3.88 18.97
N ASN A 11 14.89 -3.77 19.07
CA ASN A 11 15.53 -2.78 19.95
C ASN A 11 15.07 -1.36 19.62
N LYS A 12 15.05 -1.01 18.32
CA LYS A 12 14.60 0.32 17.88
C LYS A 12 13.14 0.56 18.24
N GLN A 13 12.27 -0.43 18.07
CA GLN A 13 10.85 -0.33 18.39
C GLN A 13 10.60 -0.21 19.90
N LEU A 14 11.39 -0.90 20.71
CA LEU A 14 11.32 -0.89 22.17
C LEU A 14 12.06 0.31 22.80
N GLY A 15 12.77 1.11 22.01
CA GLY A 15 13.56 2.24 22.50
C GLY A 15 14.81 1.82 23.29
N LEU A 16 15.32 0.61 23.05
CA LEU A 16 16.54 0.12 23.70
C LEU A 16 17.77 0.71 23.00
N ASP A 17 18.60 1.43 23.76
CA ASP A 17 19.95 1.79 23.33
C ASP A 17 20.86 0.54 23.26
N GLU A 18 22.06 0.72 22.74
CA GLU A 18 22.99 -0.39 22.52
C GLU A 18 23.41 -1.10 23.81
N ASP A 19 23.61 -0.37 24.91
CA ASP A 19 24.08 -0.99 26.16
C ASP A 19 22.93 -1.70 26.88
N THR A 20 21.75 -1.08 26.92
CA THR A 20 20.52 -1.70 27.41
C THR A 20 20.18 -2.97 26.63
N ALA A 21 20.35 -2.95 25.30
CA ALA A 21 20.18 -4.14 24.48
C ALA A 21 21.21 -5.24 24.79
N ARG A 22 22.48 -4.88 25.03
CA ARG A 22 23.52 -5.86 25.40
C ARG A 22 23.29 -6.48 26.78
N ASP A 23 22.75 -5.72 27.72
CA ASP A 23 22.34 -6.22 29.03
C ASP A 23 21.15 -7.17 28.91
N LEU A 24 20.17 -6.86 28.06
CA LEU A 24 19.08 -7.78 27.71
C LEU A 24 19.63 -9.09 27.14
N TYR A 25 20.59 -9.01 26.21
CA TYR A 25 21.21 -10.18 25.61
C TYR A 25 21.90 -11.06 26.65
N HIS A 26 22.73 -10.45 27.50
CA HIS A 26 23.45 -11.16 28.55
C HIS A 26 22.49 -11.80 29.56
N ARG A 27 21.41 -11.12 29.94
CA ARG A 27 20.40 -11.66 30.86
C ARG A 27 19.70 -12.91 30.31
N VAL A 28 19.43 -12.94 29.00
CA VAL A 28 18.66 -14.03 28.38
C VAL A 28 19.56 -15.19 27.93
N THR A 29 20.78 -14.93 27.46
CA THR A 29 21.65 -15.94 26.84
C THR A 29 23.05 -16.04 27.45
N GLY A 30 23.41 -15.16 28.38
CA GLY A 30 24.76 -15.07 28.94
C GLY A 30 25.78 -14.41 28.00
N LYS A 31 25.38 -13.96 26.81
CA LYS A 31 26.28 -13.39 25.80
C LYS A 31 25.90 -11.94 25.49
N ARG A 32 26.89 -11.05 25.40
CA ARG A 32 26.67 -9.62 25.04
C ARG A 32 26.62 -9.37 23.53
N SER A 33 27.02 -10.33 22.69
CA SER A 33 27.08 -10.14 21.24
C SER A 33 26.21 -11.14 20.49
N LEU A 34 25.31 -10.63 19.63
CA LEU A 34 24.47 -11.45 18.75
C LEU A 34 25.29 -12.34 17.81
N ARG A 35 26.53 -11.96 17.48
CA ARG A 35 27.41 -12.76 16.61
C ARG A 35 27.95 -14.02 17.28
N GLN A 36 27.91 -14.08 18.62
CA GLN A 36 28.34 -15.23 19.40
C GLN A 36 27.17 -16.20 19.67
N MET A 37 25.97 -15.84 19.25
CA MET A 37 24.75 -16.59 19.53
C MET A 37 24.42 -17.58 18.43
N ASP A 38 23.93 -18.76 18.82
CA ASP A 38 23.34 -19.70 17.91
C ASP A 38 21.87 -19.34 17.57
N TYR A 39 21.26 -20.10 16.68
CA TYR A 39 19.88 -19.84 16.26
C TYR A 39 18.88 -19.90 17.42
N ARG A 40 19.04 -20.83 18.37
CA ARG A 40 18.11 -21.00 19.49
C ARG A 40 18.21 -19.82 20.45
N GLU A 41 19.43 -19.37 20.75
CA GLU A 41 19.70 -18.20 21.57
C GLU A 41 19.11 -16.93 20.94
N LEU A 42 19.25 -16.74 19.63
CA LEU A 42 18.62 -15.62 18.92
C LEU A 42 17.07 -15.66 19.02
N GLN A 43 16.45 -16.85 18.97
CA GLN A 43 15.00 -16.98 19.16
C GLN A 43 14.55 -16.65 20.59
N LEU A 44 15.36 -16.96 21.61
CA LEU A 44 15.08 -16.58 22.99
C LEU A 44 15.05 -15.05 23.14
N ILE A 45 15.99 -14.34 22.52
CA ILE A 45 15.99 -12.87 22.50
C ILE A 45 14.71 -12.34 21.86
N VAL A 46 14.35 -12.83 20.67
CA VAL A 46 13.13 -12.39 19.98
C VAL A 46 11.87 -12.66 20.82
N THR A 47 11.82 -13.79 21.52
CA THR A 47 10.70 -14.15 22.41
C THR A 47 10.60 -13.19 23.59
N GLU A 48 11.71 -12.87 24.24
CA GLU A 48 11.73 -11.90 25.33
C GLU A 48 11.37 -10.49 24.85
N GLN A 49 11.87 -10.07 23.70
CA GLN A 49 11.48 -8.79 23.09
C GLN A 49 9.98 -8.74 22.81
N ARG A 50 9.37 -9.83 22.32
CA ARG A 50 7.91 -9.90 22.11
C ARG A 50 7.14 -9.75 23.42
N ARG A 51 7.62 -10.37 24.49
CA ARG A 51 7.05 -10.21 25.84
C ARG A 51 7.13 -8.75 26.31
N GLN A 52 8.18 -8.02 25.94
CA GLN A 52 8.34 -6.59 26.23
C GLN A 52 7.55 -5.67 25.28
N GLY A 53 6.74 -6.23 24.37
CA GLY A 53 5.89 -5.47 23.47
C GLY A 53 6.42 -5.31 22.05
N PHE A 54 7.51 -6.00 21.67
CA PHE A 54 7.94 -6.07 20.28
C PHE A 54 6.87 -6.74 19.43
N LYS A 55 6.36 -5.99 18.45
CA LYS A 55 5.45 -6.52 17.43
C LYS A 55 6.25 -6.61 16.14
N PRO A 56 6.67 -7.81 15.70
CA PRO A 56 7.38 -7.97 14.45
C PRO A 56 6.58 -7.30 13.34
N ALA A 57 7.27 -6.60 12.44
CA ALA A 57 6.64 -6.15 11.21
C ALA A 57 5.97 -7.36 10.57
N GLU A 58 4.65 -7.31 10.42
CA GLU A 58 3.94 -8.31 9.64
C GLU A 58 4.63 -8.34 8.29
N LYS A 59 5.05 -9.52 7.84
CA LYS A 59 5.48 -9.69 6.45
C LYS A 59 4.34 -9.09 5.63
N GLY A 60 4.62 -8.07 4.82
CA GLY A 60 3.61 -7.26 4.14
C GLY A 60 2.63 -8.09 3.30
N LEU A 61 1.78 -7.42 2.53
CA LEU A 61 0.78 -8.10 1.72
C LEU A 61 1.41 -9.23 0.89
N GLN A 62 0.90 -10.44 1.09
CA GLN A 62 1.38 -11.69 0.48
C GLN A 62 0.22 -12.42 -0.18
N GLY A 63 0.51 -13.36 -1.06
CA GLY A 63 -0.48 -14.15 -1.77
C GLY A 63 -0.75 -13.65 -3.19
N PRO A 64 -1.48 -14.44 -3.99
CA PRO A 64 -1.64 -14.21 -5.43
C PRO A 64 -2.33 -12.87 -5.75
N PHE A 65 -3.27 -12.42 -4.92
CA PHE A 65 -4.04 -11.20 -5.17
C PHE A 65 -3.53 -9.96 -4.44
N ALA A 66 -2.47 -10.08 -3.62
CA ALA A 66 -1.95 -9.01 -2.78
C ALA A 66 -1.59 -7.75 -3.59
N LYS A 67 -0.82 -7.91 -4.69
CA LYS A 67 -0.39 -6.78 -5.52
C LYS A 67 -1.57 -6.03 -6.14
N LYS A 68 -2.60 -6.76 -6.60
CA LYS A 68 -3.80 -6.17 -7.20
C LYS A 68 -4.60 -5.36 -6.18
N LEU A 69 -4.81 -5.92 -4.99
CA LEU A 69 -5.50 -5.24 -3.90
C LEU A 69 -4.70 -4.01 -3.41
N GLN A 70 -3.38 -4.14 -3.30
CA GLN A 70 -2.50 -3.02 -2.95
C GLN A 70 -2.57 -1.89 -3.97
N ALA A 71 -2.51 -2.21 -5.26
CA ALA A 71 -2.61 -1.22 -6.32
C ALA A 71 -3.96 -0.46 -6.27
N LEU A 72 -5.07 -1.17 -6.06
CA LEU A 72 -6.38 -0.54 -5.89
C LEU A 72 -6.45 0.29 -4.59
N TRP A 73 -5.86 -0.18 -3.49
CA TRP A 73 -5.83 0.60 -2.26
C TRP A 73 -5.07 1.94 -2.42
N ILE A 74 -3.91 1.89 -3.08
CA ILE A 74 -3.12 3.08 -3.42
C ILE A 74 -3.92 4.01 -4.36
N ALA A 75 -4.65 3.45 -5.34
CA ALA A 75 -5.54 4.23 -6.18
C ALA A 75 -6.64 4.95 -5.38
N ALA A 76 -7.28 4.27 -4.42
CA ALA A 76 -8.30 4.87 -3.57
C ALA A 76 -7.72 5.99 -2.68
N TRP A 77 -6.48 5.84 -2.22
CA TRP A 77 -5.72 6.88 -1.54
C TRP A 77 -5.43 8.08 -2.46
N ASN A 78 -5.05 7.83 -3.70
CA ASN A 78 -4.82 8.87 -4.71
C ASN A 78 -6.10 9.59 -5.12
N LEU A 79 -7.25 8.94 -5.07
CA LEU A 79 -8.56 9.60 -5.22
C LEU A 79 -8.98 10.40 -3.96
N GLY A 80 -8.19 10.33 -2.88
CA GLY A 80 -8.50 10.96 -1.60
C GLY A 80 -9.74 10.38 -0.92
N ILE A 81 -10.10 9.12 -1.21
CA ILE A 81 -11.23 8.40 -0.61
C ILE A 81 -10.77 7.71 0.68
N VAL A 82 -9.62 7.03 0.60
CA VAL A 82 -8.99 6.38 1.75
C VAL A 82 -8.23 7.42 2.58
N ARG A 83 -8.37 7.36 3.91
CA ARG A 83 -7.64 8.22 4.87
C ARG A 83 -6.30 7.64 5.33
N GLU A 84 -6.16 6.32 5.26
CA GLU A 84 -5.00 5.60 5.77
C GLU A 84 -4.45 4.66 4.69
N ARG A 85 -3.29 5.03 4.13
CA ARG A 85 -2.70 4.28 3.01
C ARG A 85 -2.05 2.94 3.39
N HIS A 86 -1.89 2.66 4.68
CA HIS A 86 -1.07 1.55 5.16
C HIS A 86 -1.74 0.18 4.99
N ASP A 87 -0.93 -0.85 4.81
CA ASP A 87 -1.37 -2.23 4.55
C ASP A 87 -2.34 -2.76 5.63
N ALA A 88 -2.19 -2.37 6.90
CA ALA A 88 -3.11 -2.75 7.97
C ALA A 88 -4.57 -2.28 7.72
N ALA A 89 -4.74 -1.11 7.11
CA ALA A 89 -6.07 -0.59 6.77
C ALA A 89 -6.66 -1.34 5.58
N LEU A 90 -5.83 -1.72 4.60
CA LEU A 90 -6.24 -2.60 3.52
C LEU A 90 -6.63 -3.99 4.05
N LEU A 91 -5.84 -4.60 4.93
CA LEU A 91 -6.16 -5.90 5.53
C LEU A 91 -7.49 -5.84 6.29
N SER A 92 -7.72 -4.78 7.07
CA SER A 92 -8.99 -4.53 7.75
C SER A 92 -10.15 -4.40 6.75
N PHE A 93 -9.93 -3.75 5.61
CA PHE A 93 -10.93 -3.66 4.53
C PHE A 93 -11.21 -5.03 3.92
N VAL A 94 -10.18 -5.79 3.54
CA VAL A 94 -10.30 -7.14 2.96
C VAL A 94 -11.09 -8.05 3.90
N LYS A 95 -10.73 -8.09 5.19
CA LYS A 95 -11.45 -8.85 6.21
C LYS A 95 -12.93 -8.52 6.26
N ARG A 96 -13.32 -7.24 6.15
CA ARG A 96 -14.73 -6.84 6.13
C ARG A 96 -15.49 -7.34 4.89
N GLN A 97 -14.82 -7.46 3.74
CA GLN A 97 -15.46 -7.91 2.50
C GLN A 97 -15.51 -9.44 2.37
N THR A 98 -14.53 -10.15 2.92
CA THR A 98 -14.33 -11.58 2.66
C THR A 98 -14.37 -12.46 3.90
N GLY A 99 -14.25 -11.88 5.10
CA GLY A 99 -14.03 -12.62 6.35
C GLY A 99 -12.60 -13.10 6.55
N ILE A 100 -11.68 -12.84 5.60
CA ILE A 100 -10.31 -13.37 5.62
C ILE A 100 -9.36 -12.34 6.23
N GLU A 101 -8.68 -12.72 7.31
CA GLU A 101 -7.78 -11.86 8.10
C GLU A 101 -6.59 -11.30 7.33
N HIS A 102 -6.09 -12.05 6.33
CA HIS A 102 -4.90 -11.64 5.59
C HIS A 102 -4.90 -12.13 4.16
N THR A 103 -4.42 -11.28 3.24
CA THR A 103 -4.29 -11.59 1.81
C THR A 103 -3.50 -12.87 1.49
N ARG A 104 -2.65 -13.38 2.41
CA ARG A 104 -1.91 -14.63 2.20
C ARG A 104 -2.83 -15.86 2.20
N PHE A 105 -3.98 -15.74 2.83
CA PHE A 105 -5.03 -16.77 2.87
C PHE A 105 -6.11 -16.52 1.81
N LEU A 106 -6.02 -15.41 1.08
CA LEU A 106 -6.88 -15.10 -0.04
C LEU A 106 -6.33 -15.83 -1.28
N LEU A 107 -6.66 -17.11 -1.38
CA LEU A 107 -6.19 -18.00 -2.44
C LEU A 107 -7.23 -18.21 -3.53
N ASP A 108 -8.50 -18.07 -3.17
CA ASP A 108 -9.65 -18.24 -4.06
C ASP A 108 -9.97 -16.95 -4.85
N GLY A 109 -10.33 -17.13 -6.12
CA GLY A 109 -10.62 -16.03 -7.04
C GLY A 109 -11.92 -15.30 -6.73
N ASP A 110 -12.94 -16.01 -6.26
CA ASP A 110 -14.26 -15.43 -5.94
C ASP A 110 -14.18 -14.62 -4.65
N ASP A 111 -13.45 -15.12 -3.64
CA ASP A 111 -13.17 -14.33 -2.44
C ASP A 111 -12.35 -13.08 -2.76
N ALA A 112 -11.37 -13.17 -3.66
CA ALA A 112 -10.62 -12.01 -4.10
C ALA A 112 -11.49 -11.02 -4.88
N ALA A 113 -12.43 -11.51 -5.70
CA ALA A 113 -13.35 -10.69 -6.46
C ALA A 113 -14.22 -9.82 -5.53
N LYS A 114 -14.73 -10.36 -4.42
CA LYS A 114 -15.50 -9.58 -3.42
C LYS A 114 -14.77 -8.31 -2.98
N ALA A 115 -13.49 -8.43 -2.61
CA ALA A 115 -12.69 -7.27 -2.17
C ALA A 115 -12.33 -6.33 -3.33
N VAL A 116 -12.01 -6.86 -4.51
CA VAL A 116 -11.68 -6.07 -5.71
C VAL A 116 -12.90 -5.26 -6.19
N ASP A 117 -14.05 -5.89 -6.26
CA ASP A 117 -15.27 -5.27 -6.78
C ASP A 117 -15.84 -4.26 -5.77
N ALA A 118 -15.75 -4.55 -4.48
CA ALA A 118 -16.05 -3.57 -3.43
C ALA A 118 -15.17 -2.31 -3.55
N LEU A 119 -13.87 -2.45 -3.81
CA LEU A 119 -12.98 -1.30 -4.03
C LEU A 119 -13.36 -0.51 -5.28
N LYS A 120 -13.60 -1.19 -6.41
CA LYS A 120 -14.01 -0.53 -7.65
C LYS A 120 -15.34 0.21 -7.49
N ALA A 121 -16.34 -0.43 -6.90
CA ALA A 121 -17.64 0.16 -6.63
C ALA A 121 -17.52 1.38 -5.72
N TRP A 122 -16.66 1.31 -4.70
CA TRP A 122 -16.39 2.45 -3.81
C TRP A 122 -15.77 3.63 -4.58
N MET A 123 -14.79 3.37 -5.45
CA MET A 123 -14.18 4.40 -6.29
C MET A 123 -15.15 5.01 -7.30
N THR A 124 -16.03 4.21 -7.90
CA THR A 124 -17.09 4.69 -8.79
C THR A 124 -18.04 5.62 -8.04
N ARG A 125 -18.51 5.20 -6.84
CA ARG A 125 -19.45 5.99 -6.05
C ARG A 125 -18.87 7.32 -5.56
N GLU A 126 -17.67 7.32 -5.01
CA GLU A 126 -17.12 8.50 -4.31
C GLU A 126 -16.31 9.44 -5.20
N ALA A 127 -15.77 8.92 -6.31
CA ALA A 127 -14.89 9.67 -7.19
C ALA A 127 -15.25 9.56 -8.67
N GLY A 128 -16.33 8.86 -9.03
CA GLY A 128 -16.82 8.81 -10.41
C GLY A 128 -15.92 8.02 -11.36
N VAL A 129 -15.13 7.06 -10.85
CA VAL A 129 -14.29 6.23 -11.71
C VAL A 129 -15.16 5.34 -12.59
N ASP A 130 -15.03 5.48 -13.91
CA ASP A 130 -15.67 4.63 -14.90
C ASP A 130 -14.79 3.42 -15.27
N TRP A 131 -15.21 2.24 -14.84
CA TRP A 131 -14.52 0.98 -15.12
C TRP A 131 -14.93 0.34 -16.45
N SER A 132 -15.98 0.83 -17.12
CA SER A 132 -16.52 0.25 -18.36
C SER A 132 -15.52 0.32 -19.53
N GLN A 133 -15.59 -0.63 -20.45
CA GLN A 133 -14.83 -0.59 -21.69
C GLN A 133 -15.77 -0.88 -22.86
N SER A 134 -15.60 -0.13 -23.93
CA SER A 134 -16.29 -0.30 -25.21
C SER A 134 -15.28 -0.39 -26.34
N VAL A 135 -15.73 -0.88 -27.50
CA VAL A 135 -14.89 -0.96 -28.72
C VAL A 135 -14.31 0.41 -29.12
N ASN A 136 -15.02 1.50 -28.80
CA ASN A 136 -14.61 2.88 -29.10
C ASN A 136 -13.79 3.53 -27.98
N THR A 137 -13.44 2.78 -26.93
CA THR A 137 -12.60 3.30 -25.85
C THR A 137 -11.20 3.55 -26.38
N ALA A 138 -10.74 4.80 -26.27
CA ALA A 138 -9.39 5.21 -26.62
C ALA A 138 -8.36 4.29 -25.96
N GLU A 139 -7.30 3.93 -26.69
CA GLU A 139 -6.35 2.92 -26.26
C GLU A 139 -5.73 3.23 -24.89
N TRP A 140 -5.31 4.48 -24.70
CA TRP A 140 -4.74 4.96 -23.43
C TRP A 140 -5.72 4.85 -22.25
N LEU A 141 -7.04 4.90 -22.49
CA LEU A 141 -8.07 4.85 -21.44
C LEU A 141 -8.44 3.41 -21.03
N ARG A 142 -7.91 2.40 -21.73
CA ARG A 142 -8.12 0.98 -21.38
C ARG A 142 -7.40 0.59 -20.09
N PHE A 143 -6.35 1.33 -19.70
CA PHE A 143 -5.59 1.07 -18.49
C PHE A 143 -6.35 1.53 -17.23
N PRO A 144 -6.40 0.72 -16.15
CA PRO A 144 -6.99 1.13 -14.88
C PRO A 144 -6.43 2.46 -14.35
N GLY A 145 -5.11 2.65 -14.46
CA GLY A 145 -4.46 3.89 -14.02
C GLY A 145 -4.94 5.13 -14.76
N ALA A 146 -5.26 5.00 -16.06
CA ALA A 146 -5.82 6.07 -16.87
C ALA A 146 -7.20 6.51 -16.39
N LYS A 147 -8.07 5.54 -16.09
CA LYS A 147 -9.43 5.78 -15.58
C LYS A 147 -9.41 6.50 -14.24
N ILE A 148 -8.49 6.10 -13.36
CA ILE A 148 -8.27 6.74 -12.07
C ILE A 148 -7.75 8.17 -12.26
N ALA A 149 -6.73 8.37 -13.10
CA ALA A 149 -6.16 9.70 -13.37
C ALA A 149 -7.19 10.65 -13.98
N LEU A 150 -8.02 10.18 -14.91
CA LEU A 150 -9.10 10.97 -15.50
C LEU A 150 -10.16 11.37 -14.46
N ALA A 151 -10.52 10.46 -13.55
CA ALA A 151 -11.43 10.77 -12.45
C ALA A 151 -10.83 11.81 -11.48
N GLN A 152 -9.54 11.70 -11.15
CA GLN A 152 -8.84 12.72 -10.35
C GLN A 152 -8.86 14.08 -11.06
N TRP A 153 -8.59 14.11 -12.37
CA TRP A 153 -8.60 15.33 -13.17
C TRP A 153 -9.98 15.99 -13.20
N HIS A 154 -11.04 15.22 -13.43
CA HIS A 154 -12.41 15.71 -13.38
C HIS A 154 -12.73 16.34 -12.02
N ARG A 155 -12.35 15.67 -10.93
CA ARG A 155 -12.57 16.18 -9.58
C ARG A 155 -11.84 17.50 -9.32
N LEU A 156 -10.57 17.59 -9.72
CA LEU A 156 -9.78 18.81 -9.62
C LEU A 156 -10.34 19.94 -10.49
N SER A 157 -10.84 19.60 -11.68
CA SER A 157 -11.47 20.55 -12.61
C SER A 157 -12.75 21.15 -12.01
N VAL A 158 -13.61 20.32 -11.41
CA VAL A 158 -14.82 20.77 -10.70
C VAL A 158 -14.45 21.66 -9.51
N ALA A 159 -13.37 21.34 -8.79
CA ALA A 159 -12.82 22.16 -7.72
C ALA A 159 -12.09 23.42 -8.22
N LYS A 160 -12.04 23.68 -9.53
CA LYS A 160 -11.32 24.79 -10.18
C LYS A 160 -9.82 24.84 -9.86
N ALA A 161 -9.23 23.69 -9.51
CA ALA A 161 -7.80 23.57 -9.21
C ALA A 161 -6.94 23.37 -10.47
N VAL A 162 -7.55 22.96 -11.59
CA VAL A 162 -6.90 22.77 -12.90
C VAL A 162 -7.84 23.20 -14.02
N ASP A 163 -7.28 23.51 -15.20
CA ASP A 163 -8.06 23.70 -16.42
C ASP A 163 -8.57 22.34 -16.95
N PRO A 164 -9.88 22.16 -17.17
CA PRO A 164 -10.43 20.94 -17.76
C PRO A 164 -9.72 20.48 -19.05
N LYS A 165 -9.21 21.40 -19.88
CA LYS A 165 -8.54 21.08 -21.16
C LYS A 165 -7.07 20.70 -21.02
N GLY A 166 -6.47 20.87 -19.83
CA GLY A 166 -5.04 20.68 -19.60
C GLY A 166 -4.59 19.22 -19.42
N PHE A 167 -5.50 18.24 -19.41
CA PHE A 167 -5.16 16.86 -19.02
C PHE A 167 -4.04 16.26 -19.88
N ARG A 168 -4.11 16.41 -21.21
CA ARG A 168 -3.10 15.84 -22.12
C ARG A 168 -1.71 16.42 -21.84
N GLN A 169 -1.63 17.73 -21.63
CA GLN A 169 -0.37 18.41 -21.33
C GLN A 169 0.18 17.93 -19.98
N PHE A 170 -0.67 17.86 -18.95
CA PHE A 170 -0.27 17.39 -17.63
C PHE A 170 0.29 15.96 -17.67
N VAL A 171 -0.36 15.04 -18.39
CA VAL A 171 0.14 13.67 -18.55
C VAL A 171 1.50 13.64 -19.23
N TRP A 172 1.70 14.48 -20.25
CA TRP A 172 2.99 14.61 -20.93
C TRP A 172 4.07 15.10 -19.96
N ASP A 173 3.81 16.19 -19.23
CA ASP A 173 4.76 16.78 -18.30
C ASP A 173 5.20 15.81 -17.19
N MET A 174 4.31 14.92 -16.76
CA MET A 174 4.58 13.95 -15.68
C MET A 174 5.21 12.63 -16.15
N ALA A 175 5.02 12.26 -17.42
CA ALA A 175 5.48 10.98 -17.94
C ALA A 175 5.88 11.08 -19.42
N LYS A 176 4.92 10.98 -20.33
CA LYS A 176 5.13 10.96 -21.78
C LYS A 176 3.82 11.26 -22.51
N PRO A 177 3.85 11.52 -23.84
CA PRO A 177 2.63 11.79 -24.59
C PRO A 177 1.56 10.73 -24.38
N LEU A 178 0.30 11.15 -24.24
CA LEU A 178 -0.81 10.29 -23.83
C LEU A 178 -0.96 9.03 -24.70
N ASP A 179 -0.75 9.17 -26.01
CA ASP A 179 -0.91 8.09 -26.97
C ASP A 179 0.26 7.06 -26.92
N GLN A 180 1.30 7.34 -26.13
CA GLN A 180 2.44 6.44 -25.88
C GLN A 180 2.39 5.84 -24.47
N MET A 181 1.38 6.17 -23.66
CA MET A 181 1.19 5.68 -22.29
C MET A 181 0.94 4.17 -22.26
N ALA A 182 1.65 3.47 -21.39
CA ALA A 182 1.38 2.09 -21.00
C ALA A 182 1.00 2.02 -19.52
N ASP A 183 0.49 0.86 -19.07
CA ASP A 183 0.01 0.66 -17.70
C ASP A 183 1.04 1.08 -16.63
N ARG A 184 2.33 0.79 -16.87
CA ARG A 184 3.44 1.09 -15.96
C ARG A 184 3.73 2.58 -15.74
N ASP A 185 3.23 3.45 -16.61
CA ASP A 185 3.57 4.88 -16.61
C ASP A 185 2.56 5.72 -15.80
N TRP A 186 1.35 5.21 -15.63
CA TRP A 186 0.28 5.88 -14.88
C TRP A 186 0.54 6.14 -13.39
N PRO A 187 1.34 5.34 -12.65
CA PRO A 187 1.62 5.62 -11.24
C PRO A 187 2.18 7.03 -10.99
N ALA A 188 3.05 7.55 -11.85
CA ALA A 188 3.61 8.89 -11.69
C ALA A 188 2.52 9.98 -11.77
N VAL A 189 1.68 9.91 -12.82
CA VAL A 189 0.54 10.81 -13.04
C VAL A 189 -0.45 10.75 -11.86
N MET A 190 -0.86 9.53 -11.46
CA MET A 190 -1.84 9.33 -10.39
C MET A 190 -1.35 9.84 -9.03
N ASN A 191 -0.05 9.68 -8.74
CA ASN A 191 0.54 10.17 -7.49
C ASN A 191 0.52 11.69 -7.44
N ALA A 192 0.95 12.36 -8.51
CA ALA A 192 0.95 13.82 -8.61
C ALA A 192 -0.48 14.40 -8.48
N LEU A 193 -1.43 13.84 -9.23
CA LEU A 193 -2.85 14.23 -9.11
C LEU A 193 -3.41 13.92 -7.72
N GLY A 194 -2.97 12.84 -7.09
CA GLY A 194 -3.44 12.46 -5.77
C GLY A 194 -3.00 13.43 -4.68
N ASP A 195 -1.78 13.94 -4.77
CA ASP A 195 -1.31 15.02 -3.89
C ASP A 195 -2.14 16.29 -4.08
N MET A 196 -2.47 16.66 -5.33
CA MET A 196 -3.34 17.80 -5.61
C MET A 196 -4.75 17.60 -5.06
N VAL A 197 -5.35 16.42 -5.26
CA VAL A 197 -6.70 16.09 -4.76
C VAL A 197 -6.76 16.19 -3.23
N ARG A 198 -5.73 15.68 -2.54
CA ARG A 198 -5.68 15.74 -1.08
C ARG A 198 -5.46 17.17 -0.57
N LYS A 199 -4.63 17.97 -1.24
CA LYS A 199 -4.44 19.39 -0.91
C LYS A 199 -5.72 20.21 -1.11
N ALA A 200 -6.48 19.95 -2.18
CA ALA A 200 -7.73 20.65 -2.44
C ALA A 200 -8.89 20.28 -1.48
N LYS A 201 -8.73 19.22 -0.69
CA LYS A 201 -9.70 18.80 0.35
C LYS A 201 -9.34 19.29 1.76
N ALA A 202 -8.09 19.71 1.98
CA ALA A 202 -7.59 20.20 3.26
C ALA A 202 -7.95 21.68 3.44
#